data_AF-A0A538JZF8-F1
#
_entry.id   AF-A0A538JZF8-F1
#
_cell.length_a   1.000
_cell.length_b   1.000
_cell.length_c   1.000
_cell.angle_alpha   90.00
_cell.angle_beta   90.00
_cell.angle_gamma   90.00
#
_symmetry.space_group_name_H-M   'P 1'
#
loop_
_entity.id
_entity.type
_entity.pdbx_description
1 polymer ?
#
loop_
_entity_poly.entity_id
_entity_poly.type
_entity_poly.pdbx_seq_one_letter_code
_entity_poly.pdbx_strand_id
1 'polypeptide(L)'
;MKWAALIAWVITAGGGFVLLSIWLMRGGMRQQQEAGNRIRPPLILSHFLLAAGGLVVWIIYLISDRDALAWVAFAILAVVASLGWTMFAIWFRRRQARAGGTEIAAPGVPAEQHFPVSVVALHGLLAVTTVVLVLLTALKVGGS
;
A
#
# COMPACT_ATOMS: atom_id res chain seq x y z
N MET A 1 -3.20 -8.58 20.61
CA MET A 1 -3.26 -7.71 19.40
C MET A 1 -2.75 -8.37 18.11
N LYS A 2 -1.81 -9.33 18.19
CA LYS A 2 -1.11 -9.89 17.03
C LYS A 2 -1.98 -10.55 15.93
N TRP A 3 -3.06 -11.23 16.33
CA TRP A 3 -4.04 -11.82 15.39
C TRP A 3 -4.91 -10.77 14.70
N ALA A 4 -5.30 -9.71 15.41
CA ALA A 4 -6.03 -8.58 14.81
C ALA A 4 -5.15 -7.88 13.76
N ALA A 5 -3.85 -7.70 14.06
CA ALA A 5 -2.88 -7.18 13.09
C ALA A 5 -2.80 -8.05 11.84
N LEU A 6 -2.75 -9.39 12.00
CA LEU A 6 -2.74 -10.32 10.87
C LEU A 6 -3.99 -10.19 10.00
N ILE A 7 -5.18 -10.21 10.61
CA ILE A 7 -6.46 -10.10 9.88
C ILE A 7 -6.52 -8.76 9.14
N ALA A 8 -6.21 -7.66 9.82
CA ALA A 8 -6.18 -6.34 9.20
C ALA A 8 -5.19 -6.27 8.04
N TRP A 9 -3.99 -6.84 8.19
CA TRP A 9 -2.98 -6.86 7.14
C TRP A 9 -3.44 -7.69 5.93
N VAL A 10 -4.02 -8.87 6.15
CA VAL A 10 -4.56 -9.72 5.06
C VAL A 10 -5.65 -8.99 4.28
N ILE A 11 -6.59 -8.32 4.96
CA ILE A 11 -7.64 -7.54 4.28
C ILE A 11 -7.02 -6.34 3.54
N THR A 12 -6.05 -5.65 4.14
CA THR A 12 -5.31 -4.56 3.49
C THR A 12 -4.62 -5.05 2.21
N ALA A 13 -3.96 -6.21 2.28
CA ALA A 13 -3.28 -6.83 1.15
C ALA A 13 -4.27 -7.22 0.04
N GLY A 14 -5.46 -7.72 0.39
CA GLY A 14 -6.54 -7.95 -0.57
C GLY A 14 -6.97 -6.68 -1.30
N GLY A 15 -7.16 -5.57 -0.58
CA GLY A 15 -7.43 -4.25 -1.19
C GLY A 15 -6.29 -3.79 -2.12
N GLY A 16 -5.04 -3.97 -1.69
CA GLY A 16 -3.86 -3.64 -2.49
C GLY A 16 -3.75 -4.50 -3.76
N PHE A 17 -4.10 -5.78 -3.66
CA PHE A 17 -4.13 -6.70 -4.79
C PHE A 17 -5.18 -6.29 -5.83
N VAL A 18 -6.39 -5.91 -5.40
CA VAL A 18 -7.43 -5.37 -6.30
C VAL A 18 -6.92 -4.14 -7.05
N LEU A 19 -6.27 -3.20 -6.35
CA LEU A 19 -5.68 -2.01 -6.98
C LEU A 19 -4.58 -2.38 -7.98
N LEU A 20 -3.71 -3.34 -7.63
CA LEU A 20 -2.67 -3.86 -8.52
C LEU A 20 -3.28 -4.51 -9.78
N SER A 21 -4.32 -5.32 -9.63
CA SER A 21 -5.03 -5.96 -10.75
C SER A 21 -5.61 -4.91 -11.71
N ILE A 22 -6.31 -3.90 -11.18
CA ILE A 22 -6.85 -2.79 -11.99
C ILE A 22 -5.70 -2.07 -12.71
N TRP A 23 -4.60 -1.80 -12.01
CA TRP A 23 -3.45 -1.11 -12.58
C TRP A 23 -2.83 -1.91 -13.74
N LEU A 24 -2.65 -3.22 -13.58
CA LEU A 24 -2.14 -4.11 -14.63
C LEU A 24 -3.09 -4.19 -15.82
N MET A 25 -4.40 -4.36 -15.58
CA MET A 25 -5.44 -4.42 -16.64
C MET A 25 -5.51 -3.13 -17.46
N ARG A 26 -5.17 -1.98 -16.85
CA ARG A 26 -5.15 -0.67 -17.50
C ARG A 26 -3.76 -0.33 -18.08
N GLY A 27 -2.88 -1.31 -18.24
CA GLY A 27 -1.59 -1.13 -18.91
C GLY A 27 -0.52 -0.45 -18.06
N GLY A 28 -0.62 -0.51 -16.74
CA GLY A 28 0.31 0.11 -15.80
C GLY A 28 1.79 -0.11 -16.09
N MET A 29 2.17 -1.32 -16.52
CA MET A 29 3.57 -1.65 -16.88
C MET A 29 4.12 -0.82 -18.05
N ARG A 30 3.27 -0.37 -18.98
CA ARG A 30 3.67 0.41 -20.15
C ARG A 30 3.97 1.87 -19.80
N GLN A 31 3.50 2.34 -18.64
CA GLN A 31 3.67 3.71 -18.19
C GLN A 31 5.12 4.10 -17.89
N GLN A 32 6.04 3.15 -17.73
CA GLN A 32 7.45 3.45 -17.46
C GLN A 32 8.09 4.34 -18.53
N GLN A 33 7.66 4.18 -19.79
CA GLN A 33 8.24 4.88 -20.94
C GLN A 33 7.59 6.23 -21.22
N GLU A 34 6.50 6.55 -20.53
CA GLU A 34 5.69 7.72 -20.85
C GLU A 34 6.03 8.91 -19.92
N ALA A 35 6.06 10.14 -20.44
CA ALA A 35 6.38 11.37 -19.68
C ALA A 35 5.20 11.93 -18.86
N GLY A 36 5.39 12.24 -17.57
CA GLY A 36 4.36 12.86 -16.72
C GLY A 36 4.37 12.41 -15.25
N ASN A 37 3.59 13.10 -14.41
CA ASN A 37 3.46 12.79 -12.97
C ASN A 37 2.50 11.61 -12.76
N ARG A 38 3.03 10.39 -12.88
CA ARG A 38 2.30 9.11 -12.77
C ARG A 38 3.00 8.18 -11.78
N ILE A 39 2.29 7.17 -11.30
CA ILE A 39 2.90 6.17 -10.44
C ILE A 39 3.74 5.20 -11.30
N ARG A 40 5.06 5.20 -11.08
CA ARG A 40 5.99 4.37 -11.86
C ARG A 40 5.86 2.89 -11.47
N PRO A 41 5.99 1.94 -12.43
CA PRO A 41 5.94 0.51 -12.13
C PRO A 41 6.83 0.04 -10.98
N PRO A 42 8.11 0.47 -10.87
CA PRO A 42 8.96 0.05 -9.76
C PRO A 42 8.38 0.45 -8.40
N LEU A 43 7.71 1.61 -8.29
CA LEU A 43 7.15 2.09 -7.03
C LEU A 43 6.00 1.20 -6.54
N ILE A 44 5.05 0.87 -7.42
CA ILE A 44 3.92 -0.03 -7.10
C ILE A 44 4.41 -1.43 -6.78
N LEU A 45 5.31 -1.98 -7.60
CA LEU A 45 5.82 -3.33 -7.41
C LEU A 45 6.65 -3.43 -6.13
N SER A 46 7.52 -2.46 -5.84
CA SER A 46 8.27 -2.42 -4.59
C SER A 46 7.34 -2.32 -3.37
N HIS A 47 6.32 -1.45 -3.41
CA HIS A 47 5.34 -1.38 -2.33
C HIS A 47 4.62 -2.72 -2.11
N PHE A 48 4.12 -3.32 -3.19
CA PHE A 48 3.38 -4.59 -3.10
C PHE A 48 4.26 -5.74 -2.60
N LEU A 49 5.47 -5.89 -3.15
CA LEU A 49 6.40 -6.94 -2.75
C LEU A 49 6.89 -6.77 -1.31
N LEU A 50 7.18 -5.53 -0.88
CA LEU A 50 7.53 -5.26 0.51
C LEU A 50 6.35 -5.52 1.46
N ALA A 51 5.12 -5.20 1.06
CA ALA A 51 3.92 -5.49 1.84
C ALA A 51 3.70 -7.00 2.01
N ALA A 52 3.86 -7.77 0.93
CA ALA A 52 3.77 -9.22 0.96
C ALA A 52 4.91 -9.85 1.77
N GLY A 53 6.15 -9.40 1.57
CA GLY A 53 7.30 -9.86 2.33
C GLY A 53 7.18 -9.55 3.82
N GLY A 54 6.74 -8.34 4.18
CA GLY A 54 6.45 -7.96 5.56
C GLY A 54 5.38 -8.83 6.20
N LEU A 55 4.32 -9.17 5.46
CA LEU A 55 3.28 -10.09 5.93
C LEU A 55 3.84 -11.51 6.18
N VAL A 56 4.73 -12.00 5.32
CA VAL A 56 5.43 -13.28 5.54
C VAL A 56 6.28 -13.21 6.81
N VAL A 57 7.06 -12.15 7.01
CA VAL A 57 7.84 -11.94 8.24
C VAL A 57 6.92 -11.92 9.48
N TRP A 58 5.75 -11.27 9.38
CA TRP A 58 4.76 -11.26 10.45
C TRP A 58 4.22 -12.65 10.78
N ILE A 59 3.93 -13.47 9.77
CA ILE A 59 3.49 -14.86 9.97
C ILE A 59 4.60 -15.69 10.65
N ILE A 60 5.86 -15.51 10.24
CA ILE A 60 7.00 -16.18 10.89
C ILE A 60 7.14 -15.71 12.35
N TYR A 61 6.92 -14.42 12.63
CA TYR A 61 6.84 -13.92 14.01
C TYR A 61 5.77 -14.67 14.81
N LEU A 62 4.55 -14.84 14.28
CA LEU A 62 3.48 -15.54 14.99
C LEU A 62 3.83 -17.02 15.32
N ILE A 63 4.63 -17.67 14.47
CA ILE A 63 5.04 -19.06 14.65
C ILE A 63 6.21 -19.18 15.65
N SER A 64 7.17 -18.26 15.56
CA SER A 64 8.44 -18.34 16.31
C SER A 64 8.48 -17.51 17.59
N ASP A 65 7.52 -16.61 17.77
CA ASP A 65 7.35 -15.69 18.90
C ASP A 65 8.60 -14.85 19.22
N ARG A 66 9.39 -14.52 18.19
CA ARG A 66 10.63 -13.73 18.33
C ARG A 66 10.34 -12.25 18.22
N ASP A 67 10.52 -11.51 19.32
CA ASP A 67 10.32 -10.04 19.37
C ASP A 67 11.06 -9.27 18.25
N ALA A 68 12.27 -9.72 17.89
CA ALA A 68 13.04 -9.12 16.82
C ALA A 68 12.29 -9.12 15.48
N LEU A 69 11.52 -10.18 15.18
CA LEU A 69 10.76 -10.27 13.93
C LEU A 69 9.56 -9.31 13.92
N ALA A 70 8.95 -9.04 15.08
CA ALA A 70 7.88 -8.02 15.18
C ALA A 70 8.42 -6.63 14.83
N TRP A 71 9.60 -6.27 15.33
CA TRP A 71 10.26 -5.01 15.00
C TRP A 71 10.71 -4.94 13.53
N VAL A 72 11.24 -6.03 12.97
CA VAL A 72 11.59 -6.11 11.55
C VAL A 72 10.35 -5.93 10.67
N ALA A 73 9.24 -6.64 10.98
CA ALA A 73 7.98 -6.48 10.27
C ALA A 73 7.44 -5.06 10.36
N PHE A 74 7.51 -4.44 11.54
CA PHE A 74 7.13 -3.03 11.73
C PHE A 74 7.99 -2.08 10.89
N ALA A 75 9.31 -2.25 10.88
CA ALA A 75 10.21 -1.42 10.07
C ALA A 75 9.91 -1.55 8.56
N ILE A 76 9.69 -2.77 8.07
CA ILE A 76 9.25 -3.01 6.69
C ILE A 76 7.92 -2.30 6.43
N LEU A 77 6.96 -2.44 7.34
CA LEU A 77 5.64 -1.84 7.21
C LEU A 77 5.69 -0.30 7.20
N ALA A 78 6.60 0.32 7.95
CA ALA A 78 6.82 1.76 7.91
C ALA A 78 7.35 2.24 6.54
N VAL A 79 8.25 1.47 5.92
CA VAL A 79 8.70 1.72 4.54
C VAL A 79 7.55 1.55 3.56
N VAL A 80 6.77 0.47 3.67
CA VAL A 80 5.58 0.21 2.86
C VAL A 80 4.57 1.35 2.96
N ALA A 81 4.29 1.84 4.16
CA ALA A 81 3.38 2.96 4.42
C ALA A 81 3.90 4.25 3.80
N SER A 82 5.21 4.51 3.88
CA SER A 82 5.84 5.67 3.25
C SER A 82 5.69 5.63 1.73
N LEU A 83 5.98 4.49 1.10
CA LEU A 83 5.75 4.29 -0.34
C LEU A 83 4.26 4.44 -0.69
N GLY A 84 3.36 3.84 0.10
CA GLY A 84 1.92 3.96 -0.06
C GLY A 84 1.43 5.41 -0.05
N TRP A 85 1.95 6.20 0.89
CA TRP A 85 1.65 7.63 1.00
C TRP A 85 2.13 8.42 -0.22
N THR A 86 3.34 8.14 -0.72
CA THR A 86 3.84 8.81 -1.93
C THR A 86 2.94 8.53 -3.13
N MET A 87 2.51 7.27 -3.31
CA MET A 87 1.58 6.86 -4.36
C MET A 87 0.22 7.55 -4.22
N PHE A 88 -0.34 7.58 -2.99
CA PHE A 88 -1.59 8.29 -2.70
C PHE A 88 -1.48 9.79 -3.02
N ALA A 89 -0.38 10.44 -2.64
CA ALA A 89 -0.15 11.85 -2.91
C ALA A 89 -0.03 12.16 -4.42
N ILE A 90 0.56 11.26 -5.22
CA ILE A 90 0.59 11.37 -6.68
C ILE A 90 -0.82 11.21 -7.25
N TRP A 91 -1.52 10.15 -6.84
CA TRP A 91 -2.87 9.84 -7.29
C TRP A 91 -3.86 10.97 -6.98
N PHE A 92 -3.84 11.48 -5.76
CA PHE A 92 -4.76 12.50 -5.25
C PHE A 92 -4.52 13.86 -5.93
N ARG A 93 -3.26 14.34 -5.98
CA ARG A 93 -2.92 15.61 -6.65
C ARG A 93 -3.38 15.62 -8.10
N ARG A 94 -3.19 14.52 -8.82
CA ARG A 94 -3.59 14.42 -10.22
C ARG A 94 -5.10 14.37 -10.40
N ARG A 95 -5.82 13.71 -9.48
CA ARG A 95 -7.28 13.70 -9.48
C ARG A 95 -7.86 15.10 -9.22
N GLN A 96 -7.24 15.87 -8.32
CA GLN A 96 -7.60 17.27 -8.07
C GLN A 96 -7.31 18.16 -9.30
N ALA A 97 -6.16 17.98 -9.96
CA ALA A 97 -5.82 18.72 -11.18
C ALA A 97 -6.82 18.46 -12.33
N ARG A 98 -7.29 17.22 -12.52
CA ARG A 98 -8.39 16.91 -13.46
C ARG A 98 -9.68 17.63 -13.09
N ALA A 99 -10.08 17.54 -11.83
CA ALA A 99 -11.33 18.15 -11.37
C ALA A 99 -11.30 19.68 -11.50
N GLY A 100 -10.14 20.31 -11.32
CA GLY A 100 -9.94 21.75 -11.46
C GLY A 100 -9.63 22.23 -12.88
N GLY A 101 -9.64 21.36 -13.90
CA GLY A 101 -9.35 21.72 -15.29
C GLY A 101 -7.92 22.19 -15.57
N THR A 102 -6.98 21.95 -14.65
CA THR A 102 -5.58 22.39 -14.76
C THR A 102 -4.66 21.36 -15.41
N GLU A 103 -5.14 20.12 -15.63
CA GLU A 103 -4.39 19.12 -16.39
C GLU A 103 -4.51 19.40 -17.90
N ILE A 104 -3.41 19.86 -18.50
CA ILE A 104 -3.27 19.93 -19.97
C ILE A 104 -3.49 18.51 -20.52
N ALA A 105 -4.27 18.38 -21.60
CA ALA A 105 -4.66 17.11 -22.20
C ALA A 105 -3.44 16.27 -22.63
N ALA A 106 -2.89 15.51 -21.69
CA ALA A 106 -1.89 14.49 -21.96
C ALA A 106 -2.60 13.27 -22.58
N PRO A 107 -1.98 12.58 -23.55
CA PRO A 107 -2.58 11.41 -24.18
C PRO A 107 -2.77 10.28 -23.15
N GLY A 108 -4.02 9.83 -23.01
CA GLY A 108 -4.40 8.69 -22.16
C GLY A 108 -4.62 9.00 -20.68
N VAL A 109 -5.58 8.30 -20.08
CA VAL A 109 -5.80 8.33 -18.62
C VAL A 109 -4.85 7.32 -17.97
N PRO A 110 -3.98 7.71 -17.03
CA PRO A 110 -3.11 6.78 -16.32
C PRO A 110 -3.91 5.68 -15.61
N ALA A 111 -3.33 4.48 -15.54
CA ALA A 111 -3.94 3.30 -14.92
C ALA A 111 -4.42 3.56 -13.48
N GLU A 112 -3.62 4.25 -12.66
CA GLU A 112 -3.94 4.58 -11.27
C GLU A 112 -5.15 5.50 -11.13
N GLN A 113 -5.50 6.27 -12.16
CA GLN A 113 -6.66 7.17 -12.12
C GLN A 113 -7.99 6.42 -12.26
N HIS A 114 -7.93 5.13 -12.65
CA HIS A 114 -9.07 4.22 -12.68
C HIS A 114 -9.34 3.55 -11.32
N PHE A 115 -8.54 3.82 -10.30
CA PHE A 115 -8.77 3.27 -8.97
C PHE A 115 -10.10 3.76 -8.38
N PRO A 116 -10.98 2.86 -7.90
CA PRO A 116 -12.17 3.26 -7.18
C PRO A 116 -11.79 3.97 -5.88
N VAL A 117 -12.33 5.17 -5.64
CA VAL A 117 -12.02 5.99 -4.46
C VAL A 117 -12.32 5.23 -3.17
N SER A 118 -13.41 4.46 -3.12
CA SER A 118 -13.79 3.63 -1.98
C SER A 118 -12.71 2.60 -1.64
N VAL A 119 -12.15 1.93 -2.65
CA VAL A 119 -11.09 0.91 -2.45
C VAL A 119 -9.79 1.57 -1.98
N VAL A 120 -9.42 2.72 -2.54
CA VAL A 120 -8.22 3.48 -2.10
C VAL A 120 -8.38 3.93 -0.65
N ALA A 121 -9.54 4.49 -0.29
CA ALA A 121 -9.81 4.94 1.06
C ALA A 121 -9.82 3.79 2.07
N LEU A 122 -10.49 2.68 1.75
CA LEU A 122 -10.54 1.50 2.59
C LEU A 122 -9.14 0.88 2.77
N HIS A 123 -8.38 0.74 1.68
CA HIS A 123 -7.01 0.23 1.74
C HIS A 123 -6.12 1.13 2.61
N GLY A 124 -6.18 2.45 2.43
CA GLY A 124 -5.40 3.40 3.24
C GLY A 124 -5.76 3.36 4.73
N LEU A 125 -7.05 3.32 5.06
CA LEU A 125 -7.52 3.23 6.45
C LEU A 125 -7.08 1.93 7.12
N LEU A 126 -7.21 0.80 6.42
CA LEU A 126 -6.78 -0.51 6.92
C LEU A 126 -5.25 -0.58 7.03
N ALA A 127 -4.50 0.07 6.13
CA ALA A 127 -3.05 0.16 6.23
C ALA A 127 -2.61 0.92 7.49
N VAL A 128 -3.22 2.08 7.79
CA VAL A 128 -2.95 2.82 9.03
C VAL A 128 -3.30 1.98 10.26
N THR A 129 -4.46 1.33 10.24
CA THR A 129 -4.88 0.41 11.31
C THR A 129 -3.85 -0.70 11.52
N THR A 130 -3.36 -1.30 10.44
CA THR A 130 -2.35 -2.37 10.48
C THR A 130 -1.04 -1.87 11.10
N VAL A 131 -0.56 -0.68 10.72
CA VAL A 131 0.64 -0.05 11.32
C VAL A 131 0.49 0.10 12.83
N VAL A 132 -0.66 0.62 13.29
CA VAL A 132 -0.94 0.80 14.71
C VAL A 132 -0.99 -0.54 15.45
N LEU A 133 -1.69 -1.53 14.91
CA LEU A 133 -1.81 -2.84 15.54
C LEU A 133 -0.46 -3.58 15.63
N VAL A 134 0.37 -3.49 14.58
CA VAL A 134 1.71 -4.06 14.55
C VAL A 134 2.61 -3.35 15.56
N LEU A 135 2.57 -2.02 15.64
CA LEU A 135 3.33 -1.24 16.63
C LEU A 135 2.93 -1.61 18.06
N LEU A 136 1.64 -1.62 18.36
CA LEU A 136 1.14 -2.00 19.69
C LEU A 136 1.57 -3.41 20.08
N THR A 137 1.56 -4.34 19.11
CA THR A 137 2.05 -5.70 19.33
C THR A 137 3.56 -5.73 19.59
N ALA A 138 4.38 -5.00 18.82
CA ALA A 138 5.83 -4.91 19.02
C ALA A 138 6.20 -4.27 20.38
N LEU A 139 5.37 -3.35 20.85
CA LEU A 139 5.45 -2.73 22.18
C LEU A 139 4.90 -3.62 23.31
N LYS A 140 4.41 -4.84 23.00
CA LYS A 140 3.78 -5.79 23.94
C LYS A 140 2.56 -5.23 24.67
N VAL A 141 1.86 -4.28 24.04
CA VAL A 141 0.60 -3.72 24.57
C VAL A 141 -0.54 -4.71 24.33
N GLY A 142 -1.22 -5.12 25.40
CA GLY A 142 -2.43 -5.94 25.33
C GLY A 142 -2.21 -7.46 25.33
N GLY A 143 -1.08 -7.95 25.84
CA GLY A 143 -0.82 -9.38 26.10
C GLY A 143 -0.40 -10.20 24.87
N SER A 144 0.54 -11.12 25.12
CA SER A 144 1.14 -12.08 24.17
C SER A 144 0.14 -13.10 23.65
#